data_AF-A0A1E3H5D6-F1
#
_entry.id   AF-A0A1E3H5D6-F1
#
_cell.length_a   1.000
_cell.length_b   1.000
_cell.length_c   1.000
_cell.angle_alpha   90.00
_cell.angle_beta   90.00
_cell.angle_gamma   90.00
#
_symmetry.space_group_name_H-M   'P 1'
#
loop_
_entity.id
_entity.type
_entity.pdbx_description
1 polymer ?
#
loop_
_entity_poly.entity_id
_entity_poly.type
_entity_poly.pdbx_seq_one_letter_code
_entity_poly.pdbx_strand_id
1 'polypeptide(L)'
;MIAFSIGMIAAVVAFAVTTQPLWIMIAALAFQIMALLHVPTLTIYAAELFPTSHRGRTSAAAWSINRVASALAPLILLPLMKSQGVWPMYLLVIVALLVGIGLVAMAPNGRAGRSVD
;
A
#
# COMPACT_ATOMS: atom_id res chain seq x y z
N MET A 1 -6.09 -8.20 -2.12
CA MET A 1 -5.16 -7.06 -2.18
C MET A 1 -5.76 -5.84 -2.83
N ILE A 2 -6.22 -5.95 -4.07
CA ILE A 2 -6.85 -4.84 -4.81
C ILE A 2 -7.98 -4.21 -3.99
N ALA A 3 -8.84 -5.03 -3.37
CA ALA A 3 -9.91 -4.54 -2.49
C ALA A 3 -9.40 -3.68 -1.31
N PHE A 4 -8.31 -4.07 -0.65
CA PHE A 4 -7.71 -3.29 0.42
C PHE A 4 -7.12 -1.97 -0.10
N SER A 5 -6.47 -2.00 -1.28
CA SER A 5 -5.95 -0.79 -1.93
C SER A 5 -7.06 0.17 -2.33
N ILE A 6 -8.18 -0.33 -2.84
CA ILE A 6 -9.38 0.48 -3.14
C ILE A 6 -9.95 1.07 -1.85
N GLY A 7 -10.03 0.29 -0.77
CA GLY A 7 -10.46 0.77 0.55
C GLY A 7 -9.57 1.89 1.08
N MET A 8 -8.24 1.76 0.93
CA MET A 8 -7.29 2.82 1.28
C MET A 8 -7.48 4.09 0.43
N ILE A 9 -7.70 3.95 -0.88
CA ILE A 9 -7.99 5.09 -1.77
C ILE A 9 -9.27 5.79 -1.32
N ALA A 10 -10.35 5.05 -1.05
CA ALA A 10 -11.61 5.62 -0.59
C ALA A 10 -11.43 6.39 0.74
N ALA A 11 -10.65 5.84 1.68
CA ALA A 11 -10.34 6.52 2.94
C ALA A 11 -9.51 7.80 2.73
N VAL A 12 -8.52 7.79 1.83
CA VAL A 12 -7.74 8.98 1.47
C VAL A 12 -8.61 10.06 0.82
N VAL A 13 -9.55 9.68 -0.05
CA VAL A 13 -10.50 10.63 -0.63
C VAL A 13 -11.42 11.23 0.45
N ALA A 14 -11.90 10.41 1.39
CA ALA A 14 -12.71 10.89 2.51
C ALA A 14 -11.96 11.92 3.38
N PHE A 15 -10.66 11.70 3.63
CA PHE A 15 -9.77 12.68 4.25
C PHE A 15 -9.70 14.00 3.50
N ALA A 16 -9.62 13.95 2.17
CA ALA A 16 -9.40 15.12 1.34
C ALA A 16 -10.61 16.06 1.27
N VAL A 17 -11.82 15.51 1.39
CA VAL A 17 -13.09 16.28 1.24
C VAL A 17 -13.67 16.77 2.58
N THR A 18 -13.13 16.32 3.71
CA THR A 18 -13.67 16.59 5.04
C THR A 18 -12.74 17.50 5.84
N THR A 19 -13.31 18.49 6.52
CA THR A 19 -12.61 19.33 7.51
C THR A 19 -13.03 19.05 8.95
N GLN A 20 -14.04 18.20 9.16
CA GLN A 20 -14.52 17.84 10.50
C GLN A 20 -13.61 16.81 11.18
N PRO A 21 -13.13 17.06 12.41
CA PRO A 21 -12.17 16.17 13.09
C PRO A 21 -12.62 14.72 13.25
N LEU A 22 -13.90 14.49 13.58
CA LEU A 22 -14.41 13.13 13.81
C LEU A 22 -14.33 12.26 12.54
N TRP A 23 -14.73 12.81 11.40
CA TRP A 23 -14.70 12.12 10.12
C TRP A 23 -13.28 11.84 9.62
N ILE A 24 -12.36 12.77 9.87
CA ILE A 24 -10.92 12.58 9.63
C ILE A 24 -10.40 11.40 10.44
N MET A 25 -10.75 11.30 11.73
CA MET A 25 -10.35 10.18 12.59
C MET A 25 -10.91 8.84 12.11
N ILE A 26 -12.18 8.80 11.69
CA ILE A 26 -12.81 7.59 11.15
C ILE A 26 -12.11 7.15 9.85
N ALA A 27 -11.84 8.09 8.95
CA ALA A 27 -11.10 7.81 7.71
C ALA A 27 -9.66 7.31 8.01
N ALA A 28 -8.99 7.90 9.01
CA ALA A 28 -7.68 7.45 9.50
C ALA A 28 -7.73 6.01 9.97
N LEU A 29 -8.71 5.68 10.80
CA LEU A 29 -8.88 4.34 11.33
C LEU A 29 -9.17 3.33 10.21
N ALA A 30 -10.08 3.66 9.29
CA ALA A 30 -10.41 2.82 8.15
C ALA A 30 -9.16 2.56 7.26
N PHE A 31 -8.39 3.61 6.95
CA PHE A 31 -7.14 3.49 6.21
C PHE A 31 -6.16 2.55 6.93
N GLN A 32 -5.96 2.74 8.24
CA GLN A 32 -5.03 1.93 9.03
C GLN A 32 -5.44 0.46 9.09
N ILE A 33 -6.73 0.15 9.26
CA ILE A 33 -7.22 -1.23 9.25
C ILE A 33 -6.93 -1.88 7.89
N MET A 34 -7.23 -1.20 6.79
CA MET A 34 -6.95 -1.73 5.45
C MET A 34 -5.44 -1.94 5.23
N ALA A 35 -4.60 -1.00 5.69
CA ALA A 35 -3.15 -1.12 5.59
C ALA A 35 -2.61 -2.31 6.40
N LEU A 36 -3.14 -2.54 7.61
CA LEU A 36 -2.77 -3.67 8.46
C LEU A 36 -3.11 -5.02 7.82
N LEU A 37 -4.23 -5.13 7.10
CA LEU A 37 -4.61 -6.35 6.38
C LEU A 37 -3.86 -6.51 5.06
N HIS A 38 -3.43 -5.41 4.44
CA HIS A 38 -2.79 -5.42 3.13
C HIS A 38 -1.42 -6.10 3.16
N VAL A 39 -0.55 -5.75 4.10
CA VAL A 39 0.84 -6.26 4.22
C VAL A 39 0.94 -7.78 4.39
N PRO A 40 0.25 -8.44 5.35
CA PRO A 40 0.33 -9.89 5.50
C PRO A 40 -0.23 -10.61 4.28
N THR A 41 -1.33 -10.12 3.70
CA THR A 41 -1.86 -10.68 2.45
C THR A 41 -0.81 -10.59 1.34
N LEU A 42 -0.17 -9.43 1.15
CA LEU A 42 0.90 -9.19 0.16
C LEU A 42 2.06 -10.17 0.34
N THR A 43 2.43 -10.42 1.59
CA THR A 43 3.53 -11.32 1.94
C THR A 43 3.22 -12.77 1.56
N ILE A 44 1.98 -13.23 1.81
CA ILE A 44 1.54 -14.59 1.43
C ILE A 44 1.56 -14.76 -0.08
N TYR A 45 1.00 -13.81 -0.83
CA TYR A 45 1.00 -13.86 -2.30
C TYR A 45 2.42 -13.85 -2.89
N ALA A 46 3.32 -13.02 -2.37
CA ALA A 46 4.71 -13.01 -2.81
C ALA A 46 5.39 -14.37 -2.55
N ALA A 47 5.11 -14.98 -1.40
CA ALA A 47 5.61 -16.31 -1.06
C ALA A 47 5.10 -17.42 -2.01
N GLU A 48 3.94 -17.26 -2.62
CA GLU A 48 3.41 -18.19 -3.63
C GLU A 48 3.99 -17.95 -5.03
N LEU A 49 4.43 -16.73 -5.31
CA LEU A 49 4.94 -16.34 -6.62
C LEU A 49 6.40 -16.77 -6.83
N PHE A 50 7.21 -16.71 -5.78
CA PHE A 50 8.64 -17.00 -5.85
C PHE A 50 8.99 -18.43 -5.39
N PRO A 51 9.90 -19.13 -6.08
CA PRO A 51 10.40 -20.43 -5.63
C PRO A 51 11.19 -20.31 -4.31
N THR A 52 11.18 -21.38 -3.52
CA THR A 52 11.79 -21.44 -2.17
C THR A 52 13.27 -21.04 -2.15
N SER A 53 14.03 -21.40 -3.19
CA SER A 53 15.45 -21.05 -3.34
C SER A 53 15.73 -19.55 -3.42
N HIS A 54 14.78 -18.76 -3.90
CA HIS A 54 14.94 -17.31 -4.09
C HIS A 54 14.10 -16.46 -3.13
N ARG A 55 13.05 -17.04 -2.51
CA ARG A 55 12.12 -16.36 -1.59
C ARG A 55 12.79 -15.54 -0.50
N GLY A 56 13.82 -16.08 0.15
CA GLY A 56 14.51 -15.37 1.22
C GLY A 56 15.16 -14.06 0.74
N ARG A 57 15.85 -14.12 -0.40
CA ARG A 57 16.52 -12.95 -1.00
C ARG A 57 15.52 -11.92 -1.51
N THR A 58 14.46 -12.36 -2.21
CA THR A 58 13.45 -11.45 -2.77
C THR A 58 12.65 -10.76 -1.67
N SER A 59 12.25 -11.48 -0.62
CA SER A 59 11.55 -10.89 0.53
C SER A 59 12.44 -9.91 1.29
N ALA A 60 13.72 -10.24 1.51
CA ALA A 60 14.65 -9.32 2.15
C ALA A 60 14.83 -8.03 1.33
N ALA A 61 15.01 -8.14 0.01
CA ALA A 61 15.13 -6.98 -0.88
C ALA A 61 13.86 -6.12 -0.86
N ALA A 62 12.68 -6.73 -0.96
CA ALA A 62 11.40 -6.01 -0.88
C ALA A 62 11.24 -5.29 0.47
N TRP A 63 11.68 -5.91 1.57
CA TRP A 63 11.64 -5.32 2.89
C TRP A 63 12.58 -4.12 3.02
N SER A 64 13.81 -4.22 2.50
CA SER A 64 14.76 -3.10 2.43
C SER A 64 14.20 -1.93 1.62
N ILE A 65 13.60 -2.19 0.46
CA ILE A 65 12.95 -1.16 -0.36
C ILE A 65 11.81 -0.51 0.43
N ASN A 66 10.97 -1.29 1.11
CA ASN A 66 9.89 -0.77 1.95
C ASN A 66 10.41 0.16 3.06
N ARG A 67 11.52 -0.19 3.72
CA ARG A 67 12.14 0.67 4.75
C ARG A 67 12.62 1.99 4.16
N VAL A 68 13.32 1.95 3.03
CA VAL A 68 13.79 3.17 2.35
C VAL A 68 12.61 4.04 1.93
N ALA A 69 11.59 3.46 1.31
CA ALA A 69 10.38 4.18 0.93
C ALA A 69 9.67 4.80 2.15
N SER A 70 9.60 4.07 3.26
CA SER A 70 8.99 4.57 4.51
C SER A 70 9.78 5.73 5.12
N ALA A 71 11.10 5.72 5.00
CA ALA A 71 11.95 6.82 5.46
C ALA A 71 11.82 8.07 4.56
N LEU A 72 11.69 7.87 3.25
CA LEU A 72 11.53 8.95 2.28
C LEU A 72 10.12 9.56 2.29
N ALA A 73 9.10 8.77 2.58
CA ALA A 73 7.70 9.21 2.56
C ALA A 73 7.45 10.52 3.35
N PRO A 74 7.80 10.65 4.65
CA PRO A 74 7.58 11.89 5.37
C PRO A 74 8.43 13.05 4.84
N LEU A 75 9.64 12.77 4.33
CA LEU A 75 10.53 13.78 3.76
C LEU A 75 10.02 14.37 2.45
N ILE A 76 9.21 13.62 1.70
CA ILE A 76 8.60 14.08 0.45
C ILE A 76 7.21 14.67 0.72
N LEU A 77 6.37 13.96 1.47
CA LEU A 77 4.97 14.31 1.66
C LEU A 77 4.80 15.59 2.49
N LEU A 78 5.60 15.79 3.54
CA LEU A 78 5.43 16.95 4.42
C LEU A 78 5.83 18.28 3.75
N PRO A 79 6.96 18.40 3.03
CA PRO A 79 7.25 19.60 2.26
C PRO A 79 6.26 19.84 1.12
N LEU A 80 5.80 18.77 0.46
CA LEU A 80 4.76 18.87 -0.58
C LEU A 80 3.46 19.45 0.00
N MET A 81 3.04 18.95 1.16
CA MET A 81 1.86 19.46 1.88
C MET A 81 2.00 20.95 2.23
N LYS A 82 3.17 21.37 2.70
CA LYS A 82 3.42 22.77 3.09
C LYS A 82 3.48 23.73 1.91
N SER A 83 3.99 23.29 0.76
CA SER A 83 4.23 24.15 -0.40
C SER A 83 3.02 24.25 -1.34
N GLN A 84 2.28 23.16 -1.55
CA GLN A 84 1.20 23.08 -2.53
C GLN A 84 -0.15 22.69 -1.91
N GLY A 85 -0.19 22.56 -0.58
CA GLY A 85 -1.38 22.16 0.15
C GLY A 85 -1.60 20.65 0.18
N VAL A 86 -2.76 20.27 0.70
CA VAL A 86 -3.05 18.88 1.07
C VAL A 86 -3.42 18.00 -0.14
N TRP A 87 -3.99 18.58 -1.19
CA TRP A 87 -4.44 17.84 -2.38
C TRP A 87 -3.32 17.12 -3.15
N PRO A 88 -2.20 17.79 -3.50
CA PRO A 88 -1.08 17.11 -4.16
C PRO A 88 -0.49 15.96 -3.35
N MET A 89 -0.44 16.09 -2.03
CA MET A 89 0.00 15.03 -1.13
C MET A 89 -0.91 13.79 -1.24
N TYR A 90 -2.24 13.98 -1.18
CA TYR A 90 -3.18 12.87 -1.31
C TYR A 90 -3.18 12.25 -2.71
N LEU A 91 -3.05 13.06 -3.77
CA LEU A 91 -2.93 12.56 -5.14
C LEU A 91 -1.70 11.65 -5.30
N LEU A 92 -0.56 12.03 -4.71
CA LEU A 92 0.64 11.19 -4.75
C LEU A 92 0.39 9.82 -4.10
N VAL A 93 -0.30 9.77 -2.97
CA VAL A 93 -0.67 8.53 -2.29
C VAL A 93 -1.63 7.70 -3.14
N ILE A 94 -2.65 8.32 -3.74
CA ILE A 94 -3.61 7.63 -4.61
C ILE A 94 -2.90 7.02 -5.82
N VAL A 95 -2.01 7.79 -6.49
CA VAL A 95 -1.23 7.29 -7.63
C VAL A 95 -0.36 6.11 -7.22
N ALA A 96 0.32 6.17 -6.07
CA ALA A 96 1.12 5.05 -5.58
C ALA A 96 0.28 3.78 -5.35
N LEU A 97 -0.94 3.93 -4.80
CA LEU A 97 -1.86 2.81 -4.61
C LEU A 97 -2.39 2.25 -5.94
N LEU A 98 -2.68 3.10 -6.92
CA LEU A 98 -3.10 2.70 -8.26
C LEU A 98 -1.99 1.95 -9.01
N VAL A 99 -0.74 2.41 -8.90
CA VAL A 99 0.43 1.69 -9.43
C VAL A 99 0.53 0.30 -8.78
N GLY A 100 0.36 0.22 -7.45
CA GLY A 100 0.33 -1.07 -6.74
C GLY A 100 -0.78 -2.00 -7.23
N ILE A 101 -1.99 -1.47 -7.46
CA ILE A 101 -3.10 -2.22 -8.06
C ILE A 101 -2.72 -2.72 -9.45
N GLY A 102 -2.15 -1.86 -10.30
CA GLY A 102 -1.73 -2.22 -11.65
C GLY A 102 -0.69 -3.34 -11.66
N LEU A 103 0.32 -3.25 -10.79
CA LEU A 103 1.35 -4.29 -10.65
C LEU A 103 0.74 -5.63 -10.23
N VAL A 104 -0.19 -5.64 -9.26
CA VAL A 104 -0.86 -6.87 -8.81
C VAL A 104 -1.80 -7.41 -9.89
N ALA A 105 -2.49 -6.56 -10.64
CA ALA A 105 -3.40 -6.98 -11.70
C ALA A 105 -2.67 -7.60 -12.89
N MET A 106 -1.42 -7.18 -13.16
CA MET A 106 -0.57 -7.76 -14.20
C MET A 106 0.21 -9.00 -13.73
N ALA A 107 0.31 -9.21 -12.42
CA ALA A 107 1.08 -10.31 -11.86
C ALA A 107 0.31 -11.65 -11.96
N PRO A 108 1.02 -12.79 -12.07
CA PRO A 108 0.37 -14.10 -12.15
C PRO A 108 -0.48 -14.38 -10.91
N ASN A 109 -1.55 -15.16 -11.07
CA ASN A 109 -2.31 -15.65 -9.93
C ASN A 109 -1.39 -16.51 -9.03
N GLY A 110 -1.46 -16.27 -7.72
CA GLY A 110 -0.74 -17.06 -6.73
C GLY A 110 -1.13 -18.53 -6.81
N ARG A 111 -0.20 -19.43 -6.47
CA ARG A 111 -0.39 -20.89 -6.51
C ARG A 111 -1.15 -21.44 -5.28
N ALA A 112 -2.02 -20.66 -4.67
CA ALA A 112 -2.84 -21.08 -3.53
C ALA A 112 -3.49 -22.46 -3.77
N GLY A 113 -3.08 -23.47 -3.00
CA GLY A 113 -3.68 -24.81 -3.00
C GLY A 113 -3.16 -25.84 -4.01
N ARG A 114 -2.05 -25.60 -4.73
CA ARG A 114 -1.44 -26.64 -5.60
C ARG A 114 -0.33 -27.39 -4.85
N SER A 115 -0.28 -28.72 -5.00
CA SER A 115 0.77 -29.56 -4.40
C SER A 115 2.15 -29.12 -4.89
N VAL A 116 3.11 -29.11 -3.97
CA VAL A 116 4.53 -28.99 -4.31
C VAL A 116 4.98 -30.41 -4.61
N ASP A 117 5.01 -30.77 -5.90
CA ASP A 117 5.61 -32.02 -6.37
C ASP A 117 7.15 -31.90 -6.37
#